data_AF-A0A1F7UNS7-F1
#
_entry.id   AF-A0A1F7UNS7-F1
#
_cell.length_a   1.000
_cell.length_b   1.000
_cell.length_c   1.000
_cell.angle_alpha   90.00
_cell.angle_beta   90.00
_cell.angle_gamma   90.00
#
_symmetry.space_group_name_H-M   'P 1'
#
loop_
_entity.id
_entity.type
_entity.pdbx_description
1 polymer ?
#
loop_
_entity_poly.entity_id
_entity_poly.type
_entity_poly.pdbx_seq_one_letter_code
_entity_poly.pdbx_strand_id
1 'polypeptide(L)' 'MTHYICTGGCGGVSEEIGTCQTETCDNWGEPLEECNCTDGTHQNKEGEEEGEEKEAKEE' A
#
# COMPACT_ATOMS: atom_id res chain seq x y z
N MET A 1 5.52 -7.02 1.46
CA MET A 1 4.41 -7.00 0.47
C MET A 1 4.79 -6.02 -0.62
N THR A 2 4.84 -6.47 -1.88
CA THR A 2 5.08 -5.57 -3.02
C THR A 2 3.78 -4.88 -3.38
N HIS A 3 3.75 -3.56 -3.33
CA HIS A 3 2.61 -2.77 -3.79
C HIS A 3 3.11 -1.64 -4.68
N TYR A 4 2.21 -1.07 -5.47
CA TYR A 4 2.49 -0.06 -6.46
C TYR A 4 1.73 1.21 -6.12
N ILE A 5 2.42 2.35 -6.12
CA ILE A 5 1.87 3.65 -5.73
C ILE A 5 1.87 4.61 -6.92
N CYS A 6 0.88 5.50 -6.96
CA CYS A 6 0.85 6.57 -7.93
C CYS A 6 1.70 7.75 -7.43
N THR A 7 2.73 8.10 -8.19
CA THR A 7 3.59 9.27 -7.92
C THR A 7 3.00 10.58 -8.46
N GLY A 8 1.83 10.53 -9.11
CA GLY A 8 1.08 11.70 -9.60
C GLY A 8 0.36 12.50 -8.52
N GLY A 9 0.61 12.21 -7.23
CA GLY A 9 0.06 12.98 -6.10
C GLY A 9 -1.38 12.64 -5.71
N CYS A 10 -2.05 11.72 -6.40
CA CYS A 10 -3.40 11.27 -6.01
C CYS A 10 -3.41 10.30 -4.82
N GLY A 11 -2.27 9.67 -4.51
CA GLY A 11 -2.17 8.69 -3.43
C GLY A 11 -2.83 7.34 -3.72
N GLY A 12 -3.07 6.99 -4.99
CA GLY A 12 -3.58 5.66 -5.35
C GLY A 12 -2.53 4.57 -5.09
N VAL A 13 -2.95 3.45 -4.51
CA VAL A 13 -2.12 2.26 -4.29
C VAL A 13 -2.80 1.04 -4.93
N SER A 14 -2.00 0.08 -5.39
CA SER A 14 -2.46 -1.20 -5.92
C SER A 14 -1.51 -2.32 -5.49
N GLU A 15 -2.04 -3.53 -5.28
CA GLU A 15 -1.24 -4.70 -4.91
C GLU A 15 -0.68 -5.43 -6.15
N GLU A 16 -1.22 -5.12 -7.32
CA GLU A 16 -0.83 -5.67 -8.60
C GLU A 16 -0.20 -4.61 -9.51
N ILE A 17 0.68 -5.06 -10.41
CA ILE A 17 1.30 -4.18 -11.38
C ILE A 17 0.23 -3.66 -12.33
N GLY A 18 0.05 -2.34 -12.36
CA GLY A 18 -1.05 -1.72 -13.08
C GLY A 18 -0.83 -0.23 -13.28
N THR A 19 -1.89 0.44 -13.74
CA THR A 19 -1.89 1.89 -13.98
C THR A 19 -2.79 2.62 -12.98
N CYS A 20 -2.55 3.91 -12.80
CA CYS A 20 -3.38 4.75 -11.94
C CYS A 20 -4.81 4.85 -12.49
N GLN A 21 -5.79 4.41 -11.71
CA GLN A 21 -7.21 4.48 -12.07
C GLN A 21 -7.90 5.75 -11.59
N THR A 22 -7.17 6.69 -10.98
CA THR A 22 -7.75 7.93 -10.47
C THR A 22 -8.02 8.90 -11.61
N GLU A 23 -9.27 9.05 -12.01
CA GLU A 23 -9.72 9.88 -13.16
C GLU A 23 -9.31 11.35 -13.05
N THR A 24 -9.09 11.83 -11.82
CA THR A 24 -8.68 13.21 -11.52
C THR A 24 -7.18 13.38 -11.33
N CYS A 25 -6.38 12.32 -11.49
CA CYS A 25 -4.93 12.38 -11.38
C CYS A 25 -4.32 12.79 -12.72
N ASP A 26 -3.33 13.68 -12.69
CA ASP A 26 -2.53 14.03 -13.86
C ASP A 26 -1.85 12.80 -14.50
N ASN A 27 -1.58 11.78 -13.69
CA ASN A 27 -1.01 10.49 -14.10
C ASN A 27 -2.08 9.41 -14.31
N TRP A 28 -3.34 9.78 -14.59
CA TRP A 28 -4.38 8.81 -14.93
C TRP A 28 -3.96 7.97 -16.13
N GLY A 29 -4.01 6.65 -15.96
CA GLY A 29 -3.57 5.69 -16.98
C GLY A 29 -2.06 5.49 -17.08
N GLU A 30 -1.24 6.19 -16.28
CA GLU A 30 0.20 5.95 -16.20
C GLU A 30 0.52 4.78 -15.25
N PRO A 31 1.63 4.05 -15.48
CA PRO A 31 2.02 2.91 -14.64
C PRO A 31 2.31 3.34 -13.21
N LEU A 32 1.86 2.53 -12.25
CA LEU A 32 2.15 2.71 -10.83
C LEU A 32 3.60 2.28 -10.55
N GLU A 33 4.27 2.99 -9.63
CA GLU A 33 5.65 2.69 -9.24
C GLU A 33 5.71 1.77 -8.04
N GLU A 34 6.63 0.80 -8.07
CA GLU A 34 6.82 -0.17 -6.99
C GLU A 34 7.28 0.51 -5.69
N CYS A 35 6.46 0.43 -4.63
CA CYS A 35 6.84 0.83 -3.28
C CYS A 35 7.49 -0.35 -2.57
N ASN A 36 8.75 -0.15 -2.17
CA ASN A 36 9.52 -1.12 -1.40
C ASN A 36 9.30 -0.91 0.10
N CYS A 37 8.04 -0.75 0.50
CA CYS A 37 7.65 -0.25 1.80
C CYS A 37 7.21 -1.45 2.66
N THR A 38 7.91 -1.71 3.77
CA THR A 38 7.73 -2.91 4.61
C THR A 38 6.46 -2.90 5.45
N ASP A 39 5.86 -1.74 5.65
CA ASP A 39 4.81 -1.48 6.64
C ASP A 39 3.41 -1.35 6.02
N GLY A 40 3.28 -1.35 4.68
CA GLY A 40 1.98 -1.29 3.99
C GLY A 40 1.14 -0.02 4.25
N THR A 41 1.65 0.96 5.01
CA THR A 41 0.86 2.06 5.59
C THR A 41 0.48 3.19 4.63
N HIS A 42 0.59 2.99 3.32
CA HIS A 42 0.27 4.03 2.34
C HIS A 42 -1.23 4.25 2.14
N GLN A 43 -2.08 3.25 2.46
CA GLN A 43 -3.53 3.39 2.50
C GLN A 43 -4.13 2.42 3.52
N ASN A 44 -4.21 2.81 4.79
CA ASN A 44 -5.34 2.40 5.65
C ASN A 44 -5.31 3.24 6.93
N LYS A 45 -6.24 4.17 7.02
CA LYS A 45 -6.57 4.87 8.25
C LYS A 45 -7.86 4.30 8.82
N GLU A 46 -7.96 2.98 8.97
CA GLU A 46 -9.03 2.31 9.73
C GLU A 46 -8.47 1.01 10.34
N GLY A 47 -8.02 1.07 11.61
CA GLY A 47 -7.76 -0.05 12.54
C GLY A 47 -6.65 -1.05 12.16
N GLU A 48 -5.55 -1.16 12.93
CA GLU A 48 -5.40 -2.20 13.98
C GLU A 48 -5.54 -3.62 13.36
N GLU A 49 -4.54 -4.50 13.25
CA GLU A 49 -3.39 -4.82 14.10
C GLU A 49 -2.38 -5.70 13.30
N GLU A 50 -1.18 -5.20 12.99
CA GLU A 50 -0.01 -6.08 12.77
C GLU A 50 0.83 -6.06 14.05
N GLY A 51 0.54 -7.03 14.91
CA GLY A 51 1.28 -7.34 16.12
C GLY A 51 1.30 -8.85 16.30
N GLU A 52 1.98 -9.53 15.37
CA GLU A 52 2.29 -10.96 15.44
C GLU A 52 3.08 -11.27 16.73
N GLU A 53 2.39 -12.02 17.60
CA GLU A 53 2.83 -13.14 18.44
C GLU A 53 4.21 -13.11 19.09
N LYS A 54 4.19 -13.18 20.44
CA LYS A 54 5.18 -13.94 21.21
C LYS A 54 4.48 -14.74 22.30
N GLU A 55 4.23 -16.01 22.02
CA GLU A 55 3.93 -17.07 22.99
C GLU A 55 5.09 -17.29 24.00
N ALA A 56 4.78 -18.10 25.03
CA ALA A 56 5.61 -18.69 26.10
C ALA A 56 5.47 -18.00 27.48
N LYS A 57 5.10 -18.67 28.57
CA LYS A 57 5.11 -20.11 28.91
C LYS A 57 4.22 -20.35 30.14
N GLU A 58 3.58 -21.52 30.18
CA GLU A 58 3.04 -22.19 31.38
C GLU A 58 4.05 -22.23 32.54
N GLU A 59 3.56 -22.14 33.78
CA GLU A 59 3.80 -23.04 34.94
C GLU A 59 3.30 -22.41 36.26
#